data_AF-A0A1A0PWV5-F1
#
_entry.id   AF-A0A1A0PWV5-F1
#
_cell.length_a   1.000
_cell.length_b   1.000
_cell.length_c   1.000
_cell.angle_alpha   90.00
_cell.angle_beta   90.00
_cell.angle_gamma   90.00
#
_symmetry.space_group_name_H-M   'P 1'
#
loop_
_entity.id
_entity.type
_entity.pdbx_description
1 polymer ?
#
loop_
_entity_poly.entity_id
_entity_poly.type
_entity_poly.pdbx_seq_one_letter_code
_entity_poly.pdbx_strand_id
1 'polypeptide(L)'
;MGAGLTVVAGAWLLVLSGYDIAERRLPNWLTMPGAVLIPVAAALAGRGLAALAGGAALAVLYLLVHVAAPRSMGGGDVKLAVGLGAMTGAFGADVWLLAALAAPLLTACLALGAAVRGIRTVPHGPSMCAASAAAVGLVLL
;
A
#
# COMPACT_ATOMS: atom_id res chain seq x y z
N MET A 1 -0.43 21.70 9.84
CA MET A 1 0.17 20.40 10.24
C MET A 1 0.19 19.34 9.11
N GLY A 2 -0.45 19.57 7.94
CA GLY A 2 -0.58 18.54 6.89
C GLY A 2 0.66 18.25 6.04
N ALA A 3 1.47 19.26 5.71
CA ALA A 3 2.60 19.09 4.77
C ALA A 3 3.73 18.18 5.31
N GLY A 4 3.99 18.21 6.63
CA GLY A 4 5.01 17.33 7.22
C GLY A 4 4.61 15.86 7.17
N LEU A 5 3.34 15.56 7.44
CA LEU A 5 2.80 14.19 7.37
C LEU A 5 2.77 13.66 5.94
N THR A 6 2.43 14.48 4.95
CA THR A 6 2.45 14.07 3.53
C THR A 6 3.87 13.83 3.02
N VAL A 7 4.84 14.66 3.40
CA VAL A 7 6.25 14.46 3.04
C VAL A 7 6.81 13.18 3.68
N VAL A 8 6.53 12.94 4.97
CA VAL A 8 6.98 11.73 5.66
C VAL A 8 6.32 10.48 5.06
N ALA A 9 5.02 10.53 4.77
CA ALA A 9 4.32 9.44 4.10
C ALA A 9 4.91 9.18 2.71
N GLY A 10 5.13 10.23 1.90
CA GLY A 10 5.75 10.13 0.59
C GLY A 10 7.16 9.51 0.65
N ALA A 11 8.00 9.96 1.58
CA ALA A 11 9.32 9.39 1.80
C ALA A 11 9.24 7.89 2.19
N TRP A 12 8.32 7.53 3.09
CA TRP A 12 8.11 6.13 3.47
C TRP A 12 7.70 5.25 2.26
N LEU A 13 6.77 5.73 1.43
CA LEU A 13 6.35 5.03 0.21
C LEU A 13 7.50 4.86 -0.80
N LEU A 14 8.33 5.89 -0.98
CA LEU A 14 9.49 5.85 -1.86
C LEU A 14 10.54 4.84 -1.39
N VAL A 15 10.86 4.86 -0.08
CA VAL A 15 11.83 3.92 0.50
C VAL A 15 11.33 2.49 0.35
N LEU A 16 10.06 2.21 0.68
CA LEU A 16 9.47 0.87 0.51
C LEU A 16 9.48 0.42 -0.95
N SER A 17 9.14 1.31 -1.89
CA SER A 17 9.18 0.99 -3.31
C SER A 17 10.60 0.69 -3.78
N GLY A 18 11.59 1.43 -3.29
CA GLY A 18 13.02 1.18 -3.56
C GLY A 18 13.48 -0.18 -3.05
N TYR A 19 13.14 -0.54 -1.81
CA TYR A 19 13.44 -1.87 -1.25
C TYR A 19 12.75 -3.00 -2.03
N ASP A 20 11.49 -2.83 -2.42
CA ASP A 20 10.77 -3.88 -3.17
C ASP A 20 11.34 -4.06 -4.59
N ILE A 21 11.80 -2.98 -5.23
CA ILE A 21 12.49 -3.06 -6.54
C ILE A 21 13.88 -3.71 -6.40
N ALA A 22 14.65 -3.30 -5.39
CA ALA A 22 16.04 -3.72 -5.23
C ALA A 22 16.16 -5.16 -4.68
N GLU A 23 15.38 -5.48 -3.65
CA GLU A 23 15.53 -6.71 -2.87
C GLU A 23 14.35 -7.68 -3.07
N ARG A 24 13.27 -7.26 -3.73
CA ARG A 24 12.02 -8.04 -3.90
C ARG A 24 11.46 -8.55 -2.58
N ARG A 25 11.76 -7.82 -1.51
CA ARG A 25 11.41 -8.13 -0.13
C ARG A 25 11.16 -6.82 0.59
N LEU A 26 10.01 -6.74 1.24
CA LEU A 26 9.65 -5.61 2.09
C LEU A 26 10.15 -5.86 3.52
N PRO A 27 11.05 -5.02 4.06
CA PRO A 27 11.57 -5.21 5.41
C PRO A 27 10.49 -5.00 6.49
N ASN A 28 10.41 -5.91 7.46
CA ASN A 28 9.48 -5.81 8.60
C ASN A 28 9.74 -4.54 9.42
N TRP A 29 11.00 -4.14 9.57
CA TRP A 29 11.38 -2.97 10.34
C TRP A 29 10.88 -1.65 9.74
N LEU A 30 10.47 -1.64 8.47
CA LEU A 30 9.94 -0.45 7.79
C LEU A 30 8.42 -0.53 7.57
N THR A 31 7.89 -1.73 7.33
CA THR A 31 6.44 -1.95 7.14
C THR A 31 5.66 -1.90 8.45
N MET A 32 6.20 -2.47 9.53
CA MET A 32 5.53 -2.51 10.84
C MET A 32 5.36 -1.12 11.47
N PRO A 33 6.35 -0.20 11.45
CA PRO A 33 6.14 1.16 11.94
C PRO A 33 5.05 1.87 11.17
N GLY A 34 4.99 1.74 9.84
CA GLY A 34 3.92 2.35 9.04
C GLY A 34 2.53 1.83 9.40
N ALA A 35 2.41 0.52 9.63
CA ALA A 35 1.17 -0.11 10.08
C ALA A 35 0.68 0.38 11.46
N VAL A 36 1.56 0.94 12.30
CA VAL A 36 1.21 1.48 13.63
C VAL A 36 1.05 3.00 13.58
N LEU A 37 2.01 3.71 12.99
CA LEU A 37 2.07 5.17 12.99
C LEU A 37 0.92 5.79 12.18
N ILE A 38 0.49 5.16 11.09
CA ILE A 38 -0.60 5.67 10.25
C ILE A 38 -1.95 5.64 10.99
N PRO A 39 -2.40 4.52 11.59
CA PRO A 39 -3.59 4.52 12.43
C PRO A 39 -3.52 5.48 13.62
N VAL A 40 -2.35 5.60 14.27
CA VAL A 40 -2.16 6.54 15.40
C VAL A 40 -2.34 7.98 14.93
N ALA A 41 -1.68 8.38 13.83
CA ALA A 41 -1.83 9.70 13.26
C ALA A 41 -3.29 9.99 12.83
N ALA A 42 -3.96 9.00 12.22
CA ALA A 42 -5.37 9.12 11.85
C ALA A 42 -6.29 9.25 13.08
N ALA A 43 -6.01 8.51 14.17
CA ALA A 43 -6.75 8.62 15.42
C ALA A 43 -6.62 10.01 16.05
N LEU A 44 -5.41 10.57 16.07
CA LEU A 44 -5.16 11.95 16.52
C LEU A 44 -5.87 12.99 15.65
N ALA A 45 -6.14 12.67 14.38
CA ALA A 45 -6.92 13.50 13.46
C ALA A 45 -8.45 13.22 13.49
N GLY A 46 -8.94 12.38 14.41
CA GLY A 46 -10.36 12.04 14.54
C GLY A 46 -10.88 11.01 13.52
N ARG A 47 -9.99 10.36 12.77
CA ARG A 47 -10.32 9.39 11.70
C ARG A 47 -9.84 7.96 12.01
N GLY A 48 -9.55 7.66 13.27
CA GLY A 48 -8.95 6.40 13.70
C GLY A 48 -9.77 5.17 13.34
N LEU A 49 -11.10 5.20 13.51
CA LEU A 49 -11.96 4.06 13.16
C LEU A 49 -11.95 3.76 11.66
N ALA A 50 -11.99 4.79 10.82
CA ALA A 50 -11.93 4.63 9.37
C ALA A 50 -10.57 4.08 8.93
N ALA A 51 -9.48 4.55 9.56
CA ALA A 51 -8.14 4.01 9.33
C ALA A 51 -8.01 2.54 9.77
N LEU A 52 -8.50 2.19 10.96
CA LEU A 52 -8.48 0.81 11.43
C LEU A 52 -9.29 -0.11 10.53
N ALA A 53 -10.49 0.31 10.13
CA ALA A 53 -11.35 -0.45 9.21
C ALA A 53 -10.69 -0.62 7.84
N GLY A 54 -10.15 0.45 7.25
CA GLY A 54 -9.46 0.39 5.96
C GLY A 54 -8.19 -0.47 6.00
N GLY A 55 -7.41 -0.35 7.07
CA GLY A 55 -6.20 -1.16 7.28
C GLY A 55 -6.53 -2.64 7.44
N ALA A 56 -7.52 -2.96 8.29
CA ALA A 56 -7.98 -4.33 8.49
C ALA A 56 -8.57 -4.93 7.21
N ALA A 57 -9.44 -4.19 6.50
CA ALA A 57 -10.06 -4.66 5.28
C ALA A 57 -9.02 -4.99 4.21
N LEU A 58 -8.04 -4.10 3.97
CA LEU A 58 -7.04 -4.32 2.94
C LEU A 58 -6.08 -5.44 3.32
N ALA A 59 -5.70 -5.53 4.60
CA ALA A 59 -4.88 -6.62 5.11
C ALA A 59 -5.56 -7.99 4.98
N VAL A 60 -6.87 -8.08 5.28
CA VAL A 60 -7.64 -9.32 5.10
C VAL A 60 -7.71 -9.71 3.63
N LEU A 61 -7.98 -8.77 2.72
CA LEU A 61 -8.00 -9.06 1.27
C LEU A 61 -6.65 -9.61 0.79
N TYR A 62 -5.55 -8.96 1.18
CA TYR A 62 -4.21 -9.40 0.79
C TYR A 62 -3.82 -10.72 1.46
N LEU A 63 -4.22 -10.95 2.71
CA LEU A 63 -4.00 -12.22 3.40
C LEU A 63 -4.75 -13.36 2.71
N LEU A 64 -5.99 -13.16 2.29
CA LEU A 64 -6.77 -14.16 1.56
C LEU A 64 -6.09 -14.51 0.23
N VAL A 65 -5.63 -13.51 -0.52
CA VAL A 65 -4.87 -13.73 -1.76
C VAL A 65 -3.55 -14.46 -1.48
N HIS A 66 -2.82 -14.07 -0.44
CA HIS A 66 -1.57 -14.71 -0.06
C HIS A 66 -1.76 -16.17 0.37
N VAL A 67 -2.83 -16.50 1.10
CA VAL A 67 -3.13 -17.89 1.50
C VAL A 67 -3.60 -18.72 0.31
N ALA A 68 -4.39 -18.15 -0.60
CA ALA A 68 -4.84 -18.83 -1.81
C ALA A 68 -3.70 -19.05 -2.84
N ALA A 69 -2.77 -18.10 -2.94
CA ALA A 69 -1.69 -18.10 -3.90
C ALA A 69 -0.36 -17.57 -3.28
N PRO A 70 0.26 -18.32 -2.36
CA PRO A 70 1.45 -17.86 -1.62
C PRO A 70 2.69 -17.66 -2.49
N ARG A 71 2.68 -18.20 -3.72
CA ARG A 71 3.76 -18.00 -4.70
C ARG A 71 3.61 -16.74 -5.53
N SER A 72 2.40 -16.15 -5.60
CA SER A 72 2.15 -14.96 -6.43
C SER A 72 2.26 -13.65 -5.65
N MET A 73 2.10 -13.69 -4.33
CA MET A 73 2.13 -12.50 -3.47
C MET A 73 3.00 -12.75 -2.24
N GLY A 74 3.89 -11.82 -1.91
CA GLY A 74 4.78 -11.97 -0.77
C GLY A 74 4.09 -11.63 0.54
N GLY A 75 4.54 -12.22 1.65
CA GLY A 75 4.06 -11.84 3.00
C GLY A 75 4.38 -10.39 3.38
N GLY A 76 5.28 -9.72 2.64
CA GLY A 76 5.56 -8.29 2.77
C GLY A 76 4.39 -7.41 2.30
N ASP A 77 3.72 -7.79 1.21
CA ASP A 77 2.59 -7.04 0.63
C ASP A 77 1.41 -6.99 1.60
N VAL A 78 1.17 -8.10 2.31
CA VAL A 78 0.12 -8.19 3.36
C VAL A 78 0.39 -7.22 4.50
N LYS A 79 1.66 -7.05 4.91
CA LYS A 79 2.02 -6.11 5.99
C LYS A 79 1.91 -4.66 5.53
N LEU A 80 2.35 -4.40 4.30
CA LEU A 80 2.21 -3.09 3.68
C LEU A 80 0.74 -2.69 3.54
N ALA A 81 -0.14 -3.64 3.20
CA ALA A 81 -1.58 -3.43 3.09
C ALA A 81 -2.22 -2.88 4.37
N VAL A 82 -1.71 -3.21 5.56
CA VAL A 82 -2.21 -2.63 6.83
C VAL A 82 -2.02 -1.12 6.83
N GLY A 83 -0.80 -0.65 6.56
CA GLY A 83 -0.47 0.78 6.57
C GLY A 83 -1.15 1.54 5.45
N LEU A 84 -1.15 0.99 4.23
CA LEU A 84 -1.77 1.63 3.08
C LEU A 84 -3.30 1.68 3.20
N GLY A 85 -3.92 0.59 3.63
CA GLY A 85 -5.36 0.54 3.88
C GLY A 85 -5.78 1.50 4.99
N ALA A 86 -4.96 1.66 6.03
CA ALA A 86 -5.22 2.63 7.07
C ALA A 86 -5.09 4.08 6.57
N MET A 87 -4.09 4.34 5.73
CA MET A 87 -3.90 5.64 5.11
C MET A 87 -5.09 5.98 4.24
N THR A 88 -5.42 5.15 3.25
CA THR A 88 -6.51 5.44 2.29
C THR A 88 -7.89 5.41 2.96
N GLY A 89 -8.12 4.50 3.91
CA GLY A 89 -9.35 4.44 4.69
C GLY A 89 -9.61 5.71 5.51
N ALA A 90 -8.56 6.37 6.01
CA ALA A 90 -8.68 7.67 6.69
C ALA A 90 -9.14 8.81 5.76
N PHE A 91 -9.07 8.64 4.44
CA PHE A 91 -9.55 9.63 3.45
C PHE A 91 -10.90 9.27 2.83
N GLY A 92 -11.48 8.11 3.16
CA GLY A 92 -12.82 7.71 2.75
C GLY A 92 -12.86 6.37 2.00
N ALA A 93 -14.07 5.80 1.90
CA ALA A 93 -14.28 4.51 1.26
C ALA A 93 -13.95 4.54 -0.25
N ASP A 94 -14.25 5.64 -0.93
CA ASP A 94 -13.96 5.80 -2.37
C ASP A 94 -12.46 5.83 -2.66
N VAL A 95 -11.70 6.53 -1.81
CA VAL A 95 -10.22 6.60 -1.88
C VAL A 95 -9.62 5.23 -1.63
N TRP A 96 -10.13 4.53 -0.62
CA TRP A 96 -9.71 3.19 -0.28
C TRP A 96 -9.99 2.21 -1.44
N LEU A 97 -11.20 2.26 -2.02
CA LEU A 97 -11.60 1.39 -3.13
C LEU A 97 -10.77 1.66 -4.38
N LEU A 98 -10.56 2.93 -4.72
CA LEU A 98 -9.72 3.33 -5.85
C LEU A 98 -8.30 2.78 -5.69
N ALA A 99 -7.69 2.93 -4.52
CA ALA A 99 -6.35 2.40 -4.26
C ALA A 99 -6.30 0.86 -4.31
N ALA A 100 -7.31 0.21 -3.71
CA ALA A 100 -7.39 -1.25 -3.65
C ALA A 100 -7.54 -1.89 -5.04
N LEU A 101 -8.27 -1.24 -5.96
CA LEU A 101 -8.45 -1.70 -7.35
C LEU A 101 -7.31 -1.27 -8.27
N ALA A 102 -6.82 -0.05 -8.15
CA ALA A 102 -5.76 0.47 -9.01
C ALA A 102 -4.44 -0.28 -8.82
N ALA A 103 -4.09 -0.68 -7.58
CA ALA A 103 -2.86 -1.41 -7.30
C ALA A 103 -2.70 -2.72 -8.11
N PRO A 104 -3.64 -3.69 -8.08
CA PRO A 104 -3.54 -4.91 -8.89
C PRO A 104 -3.63 -4.64 -10.40
N LEU A 105 -4.41 -3.64 -10.83
CA LEU A 105 -4.48 -3.27 -12.25
C LEU A 105 -3.13 -2.74 -12.75
N LEU A 106 -2.48 -1.84 -12.00
CA LEU A 106 -1.14 -1.34 -12.32
C LEU A 106 -0.12 -2.48 -12.38
N THR A 107 -0.11 -3.37 -11.40
CA THR A 107 0.79 -4.53 -11.41
C THR A 107 0.49 -5.46 -12.59
N ALA A 108 -0.77 -5.68 -12.95
CA ALA A 108 -1.13 -6.48 -14.12
C ALA A 108 -0.63 -5.84 -15.43
N CYS A 109 -0.80 -4.53 -15.61
CA CYS A 109 -0.27 -3.82 -16.77
C CYS A 109 1.27 -3.92 -16.85
N LEU A 110 1.96 -3.75 -15.73
CA LEU A 110 3.42 -3.89 -15.66
C LEU A 110 3.86 -5.34 -15.93
N ALA A 111 3.13 -6.33 -15.40
CA ALA A 111 3.39 -7.75 -15.63
C ALA A 111 3.21 -8.13 -17.10
N LEU A 112 2.20 -7.59 -17.79
CA LEU A 112 2.02 -7.79 -19.23
C LEU A 112 3.18 -7.21 -20.03
N GLY A 113 3.59 -5.98 -19.75
CA GLY A 113 4.76 -5.36 -20.40
C GLY A 113 6.07 -6.10 -20.12
N ALA A 114 6.24 -6.57 -18.88
CA ALA A 114 7.37 -7.37 -18.45
C ALA A 114 7.42 -8.74 -19.16
N ALA A 115 6.27 -9.39 -19.33
CA ALA A 115 6.16 -10.68 -20.02
C ALA A 115 6.58 -10.59 -21.49
N VAL A 116 6.19 -9.51 -22.20
CA VAL A 116 6.66 -9.24 -23.58
C VAL A 116 8.18 -9.09 -23.66
N ARG A 117 8.81 -8.65 -22.57
CA ARG A 117 10.28 -8.49 -22.44
C ARG A 117 10.98 -9.72 -21.82
N GLY A 118 10.27 -10.82 -21.59
CA GLY A 118 10.81 -12.04 -20.99
C GLY A 118 11.11 -11.96 -19.48
N ILE A 119 10.65 -10.92 -18.79
CA ILE A 119 10.83 -10.75 -17.34
C ILE A 119 9.75 -11.54 -16.61
N ARG A 120 10.16 -12.46 -15.72
CA ARG A 120 9.25 -13.45 -15.11
C ARG A 120 8.50 -12.96 -13.87
N THR A 121 8.89 -11.85 -13.27
CA THR A 121 8.41 -11.44 -11.95
C THR A 121 8.40 -9.91 -11.84
N VAL A 122 7.29 -9.35 -11.35
CA VAL A 122 7.12 -7.92 -11.13
C VAL A 122 6.82 -7.67 -9.65
N PRO A 123 7.54 -6.76 -8.97
CA PRO A 123 7.24 -6.37 -7.60
C PRO A 123 5.89 -5.65 -7.52
N HIS A 124 5.05 -6.02 -6.56
CA HIS A 124 3.69 -5.49 -6.40
C HIS A 124 3.65 -4.25 -5.49
N GLY A 125 4.60 -4.12 -4.57
CA GLY A 125 4.69 -3.01 -3.61
C GLY A 125 4.71 -1.63 -4.27
N PRO A 126 5.49 -1.37 -5.34
CA PRO A 126 5.50 -0.07 -6.02
C PRO A 126 4.12 0.33 -6.57
N SER A 127 3.37 -0.61 -7.13
CA SER A 127 2.01 -0.37 -7.61
C SER A 127 1.06 -0.04 -6.46
N MET A 128 1.18 -0.73 -5.33
CA MET A 128 0.38 -0.43 -4.12
C MET A 128 0.67 0.98 -3.60
N CYS A 129 1.95 1.35 -3.51
CA CYS A 129 2.39 2.67 -3.08
C CYS A 129 1.89 3.76 -4.03
N ALA A 130 2.07 3.57 -5.34
CA ALA A 130 1.65 4.53 -6.36
C ALA A 130 0.13 4.73 -6.39
N ALA A 131 -0.65 3.64 -6.35
CA ALA A 131 -2.11 3.70 -6.30
C ALA A 131 -2.61 4.43 -5.06
N SER A 132 -2.04 4.12 -3.90
CA SER A 132 -2.43 4.75 -2.63
C SER A 132 -2.06 6.24 -2.59
N ALA A 133 -0.87 6.60 -3.07
CA ALA A 133 -0.42 7.99 -3.16
C ALA A 133 -1.30 8.80 -4.13
N ALA A 134 -1.60 8.24 -5.30
CA ALA A 134 -2.47 8.91 -6.28
C ALA A 134 -3.89 9.12 -5.74
N ALA A 135 -4.49 8.08 -5.15
CA ALA A 135 -5.85 8.17 -4.61
C ALA A 135 -5.95 9.22 -3.49
N VAL A 136 -4.99 9.25 -2.56
CA VAL A 136 -4.95 10.27 -1.49
C VAL A 136 -4.64 11.65 -2.07
N GLY A 137 -3.73 11.74 -3.04
CA GLY A 137 -3.35 12.99 -3.70
C GLY A 137 -4.54 13.69 -4.37
N LEU A 138 -5.44 12.92 -5.01
CA LEU A 138 -6.65 13.46 -5.63
C LEU A 138 -7.59 14.16 -4.64
N VAL A 139 -7.56 13.79 -3.36
CA VAL A 139 -8.39 14.41 -2.31
C VAL A 139 -7.69 15.60 -1.65
N LEU A 140 -6.37 15.71 -1.80
CA LEU A 140 -5.56 16.78 -1.22
C LEU A 140 -5.36 17.99 -2.14
N LEU A 141 -5.69 17.85 -3.43
CA LEU A 141 -5.69 18.92 -4.43
C LEU A 141 -6.99 19.73 -4.37
#